data_AF-A0A254UKL9-F1
#
_entry.id   AF-A0A254UKL9-F1
#
_cell.length_a   1.000
_cell.length_b   1.000
_cell.length_c   1.000
_cell.angle_alpha   90.00
_cell.angle_beta   90.00
_cell.angle_gamma   90.00
#
_symmetry.space_group_name_H-M   'P 1'
#
loop_
_entity.id
_entity.type
_entity.pdbx_description
1 polymer ?
#
loop_
_entity_poly.entity_id
_entity_poly.type
_entity_poly.pdbx_seq_one_letter_code
_entity_poly.pdbx_strand_id
1 'polypeptide(L)'
;MSKMNLNTDVQSAETFPIKLEDLSKGVDRILERWTGENRPTKLTLLNDLAAAISPGSNWGALKAKQTKRAHPQTGQNTSFIPAINRSAKEFPARLAEVKNTGNGVDLAYLVEEARPLFTMRHAGDPIIGLELSVVEGNGYSEASIYAKLILNRGDAIGIAEAYASDLEPIAAQLVFNAIQNLNSIELYPTLAQNACSALRIVVGPFDCVLSIPEFYGRTPDESHASQGVRVLLDEGDTPSVTDLDVALRLLSAVAPHLGQKQFVEHGSIRFRLSQPLTQVWEPIGFATPDLLDDRPMFWIPDGEYWAHEGDSYLLDHNIWTHSTLGEPLDLALALINIDDPDVYVRVALTPMPKRSQRASQRQENWRGGFHRGFQVLRIREGEPAQKLHLDDQTKERFERGFFGWAIHEGHEVVVDRARTRTEALIPRDLRRASQHLLQVEAIMNGADPTDKELLRRIREGKGSDQAG
;
A
#
# COMPACT_ATOMS: atom_id res chain seq x y z
N MET A 1 7.42 -58.88 19.22
CA MET A 1 7.47 -57.49 19.70
C MET A 1 7.41 -56.60 18.46
N SER A 2 6.20 -56.19 18.02
CA SER A 2 5.59 -54.86 18.28
C SER A 2 6.54 -53.70 17.92
N LYS A 3 6.24 -52.77 17.01
CA LYS A 3 4.94 -52.23 16.57
C LYS A 3 5.05 -51.50 15.22
N MET A 4 4.08 -51.75 14.34
CA MET A 4 3.47 -50.75 13.46
C MET A 4 2.86 -49.60 14.30
N ASN A 5 2.88 -48.38 13.77
CA ASN A 5 1.67 -47.56 13.52
C ASN A 5 2.09 -46.16 13.04
N LEU A 6 1.67 -45.72 11.84
CA LEU A 6 0.33 -45.19 11.50
C LEU A 6 0.07 -43.82 12.11
N ASN A 7 -0.01 -42.85 11.20
CA ASN A 7 -0.63 -41.52 11.25
C ASN A 7 -1.71 -41.36 12.33
N THR A 8 -1.80 -40.15 12.89
CA THR A 8 -2.98 -39.29 12.71
C THR A 8 -2.67 -37.87 13.19
N ASP A 9 -2.78 -36.91 12.27
CA ASP A 9 -3.07 -35.50 12.54
C ASP A 9 -4.28 -35.33 13.45
N VAL A 10 -4.29 -34.26 14.26
CA VAL A 10 -5.32 -33.18 14.25
C VAL A 10 -4.76 -31.97 15.02
N GLN A 11 -4.78 -30.77 14.43
CA GLN A 11 -4.80 -29.51 15.18
C GLN A 11 -5.90 -28.58 14.65
N SER A 12 -6.82 -28.21 15.54
CA SER A 12 -7.73 -27.06 15.42
C SER A 12 -7.18 -25.87 16.23
N ALA A 13 -7.38 -24.67 15.70
CA ALA A 13 -6.85 -23.38 16.16
C ALA A 13 -7.88 -22.54 16.96
N GLU A 14 -7.37 -21.55 17.71
CA GLU A 14 -8.11 -20.39 18.24
C GLU A 14 -7.07 -19.28 18.53
N THR A 15 -7.02 -18.17 17.78
CA THR A 15 -6.07 -17.07 18.03
C THR A 15 -6.75 -15.90 18.74
N PHE A 16 -6.17 -15.46 19.86
CA PHE A 16 -6.70 -14.39 20.74
C PHE A 16 -6.11 -13.02 20.39
N PRO A 17 -6.89 -11.91 20.42
CA PRO A 17 -6.48 -10.59 19.92
C PRO A 17 -5.67 -9.74 20.92
N ILE A 18 -5.41 -10.24 22.13
CA ILE A 18 -4.47 -9.60 23.05
C ILE A 18 -3.25 -10.52 23.15
N LYS A 19 -2.04 -9.96 22.99
CA LYS A 19 -0.81 -10.70 23.31
C LYS A 19 -0.96 -11.24 24.72
N LEU A 20 -0.94 -12.56 24.89
CA LEU A 20 -1.20 -13.14 26.21
C LEU A 20 -0.13 -12.68 27.21
N GLU A 21 1.02 -12.19 26.74
CA GLU A 21 2.02 -11.47 27.53
C GLU A 21 1.47 -10.17 28.16
N ASP A 22 0.69 -9.38 27.42
CA ASP A 22 0.17 -8.09 27.88
C ASP A 22 -1.00 -8.27 28.86
N LEU A 23 -1.86 -9.28 28.63
CA LEU A 23 -2.84 -9.70 29.63
C LEU A 23 -2.17 -10.22 30.91
N SER A 24 -1.09 -10.99 30.77
CA SER A 24 -0.34 -11.50 31.92
C SER A 24 0.28 -10.38 32.76
N LYS A 25 0.82 -9.33 32.10
CA LYS A 25 1.33 -8.12 32.76
C LYS A 25 0.22 -7.27 33.37
N GLY A 26 -0.95 -7.22 32.72
CA GLY A 26 -2.14 -6.57 33.28
C GLY A 26 -2.57 -7.19 34.60
N VAL A 27 -2.57 -8.54 34.68
CA VAL A 27 -2.88 -9.26 35.93
C VAL A 27 -1.83 -8.98 37.03
N ASP A 28 -0.55 -8.83 36.69
CA ASP A 28 0.47 -8.41 37.68
C ASP A 28 0.13 -7.05 38.29
N ARG A 29 -0.21 -6.06 37.46
CA ARG A 29 -0.59 -4.71 37.92
C ARG A 29 -1.86 -4.71 38.77
N ILE A 30 -2.82 -5.59 38.48
CA ILE A 30 -4.01 -5.76 39.32
C ILE A 30 -3.63 -6.34 40.68
N LEU A 31 -2.77 -7.36 40.69
CA LEU A 31 -2.32 -8.00 41.91
C LEU A 31 -1.45 -7.10 42.77
N GLU A 32 -0.68 -6.17 42.20
CA GLU A 32 0.09 -5.15 42.94
C GLU A 32 -0.82 -4.21 43.75
N ARG A 33 -2.05 -3.97 43.29
CA ARG A 33 -3.03 -3.11 43.97
C ARG A 33 -3.81 -3.84 45.06
N TRP A 34 -3.59 -5.14 45.26
CA TRP A 34 -4.30 -5.96 46.22
C TRP A 34 -3.51 -6.09 47.53
N THR A 35 -3.99 -5.47 48.61
CA THR A 35 -3.25 -5.32 49.88
C THR A 35 -3.79 -6.15 51.05
N GLY A 36 -4.66 -7.13 50.81
CA GLY A 36 -5.28 -7.98 51.85
C GLY A 36 -4.76 -9.43 51.88
N GLU A 37 -4.98 -10.13 53.00
CA GLU A 37 -4.49 -11.50 53.25
C GLU A 37 -5.10 -12.58 52.32
N ASN A 38 -6.25 -12.30 51.70
CA ASN A 38 -6.93 -13.19 50.74
C ASN A 38 -6.59 -12.85 49.27
N ARG A 39 -5.32 -12.59 48.97
CA ARG A 39 -4.87 -12.25 47.60
C ARG A 39 -4.91 -13.51 46.71
N PRO A 40 -5.68 -13.52 45.61
CA PRO A 40 -5.68 -14.65 44.68
C PRO A 40 -4.32 -14.78 44.00
N THR A 41 -3.95 -16.00 43.61
CA THR A 41 -2.71 -16.20 42.86
C THR A 41 -2.88 -15.74 41.41
N LYS A 42 -1.79 -15.28 40.79
CA LYS A 42 -1.76 -14.90 39.37
C LYS A 42 -2.30 -15.99 38.46
N LEU A 43 -1.95 -17.24 38.74
CA LEU A 43 -2.35 -18.37 37.92
C LEU A 43 -3.86 -18.64 38.00
N THR A 44 -4.47 -18.44 39.17
CA THR A 44 -5.92 -18.57 39.36
C THR A 44 -6.67 -17.55 38.49
N LEU A 45 -6.28 -16.27 38.57
CA LEU A 45 -6.90 -15.20 37.77
C LEU A 45 -6.73 -15.41 36.26
N LEU A 46 -5.56 -15.88 35.83
CA LEU A 46 -5.31 -16.17 34.41
C LEU A 46 -6.11 -17.37 33.90
N ASN A 47 -6.36 -18.37 34.74
CA ASN A 47 -7.19 -19.52 34.38
C ASN A 47 -8.68 -19.15 34.33
N ASP A 48 -9.14 -18.31 35.24
CA ASP A 48 -10.52 -17.78 35.20
C ASP A 48 -10.73 -16.90 33.95
N LEU A 49 -9.73 -16.08 33.61
CA LEU A 49 -9.73 -15.30 32.37
C LEU A 49 -9.74 -16.22 31.14
N ALA A 50 -8.90 -17.27 31.10
CA ALA A 50 -8.90 -18.23 30.00
C ALA A 50 -10.25 -18.92 29.84
N ALA A 51 -10.88 -19.34 30.94
CA ALA A 51 -12.19 -19.98 30.93
C ALA A 51 -13.30 -19.01 30.51
N ALA A 52 -13.16 -17.72 30.82
CA ALA A 52 -14.09 -16.68 30.39
C ALA A 52 -13.98 -16.38 28.88
N ILE A 53 -12.76 -16.39 28.33
CA ILE A 53 -12.56 -16.10 26.90
C ILE A 53 -12.79 -17.35 26.03
N SER A 54 -12.45 -18.55 26.51
CA SER A 54 -12.76 -19.82 25.87
C SER A 54 -13.28 -20.83 26.90
N PRO A 55 -14.59 -21.08 26.95
CA PRO A 55 -15.22 -21.96 27.96
C PRO A 55 -14.54 -23.32 28.06
N GLY A 56 -14.10 -23.68 29.27
CA GLY A 56 -13.39 -24.93 29.56
C GLY A 56 -11.88 -24.93 29.25
N SER A 57 -11.31 -23.79 28.81
CA SER A 57 -9.86 -23.64 28.57
C SER A 57 -9.13 -23.08 29.79
N ASN A 58 -7.88 -23.50 29.99
CA ASN A 58 -6.96 -22.89 30.95
C ASN A 58 -5.91 -22.02 30.23
N TRP A 59 -5.16 -21.21 30.98
CA TRP A 59 -4.25 -20.21 30.39
C TRP A 59 -3.17 -20.82 29.48
N GLY A 60 -2.71 -22.04 29.80
CA GLY A 60 -1.76 -22.77 28.96
C GLY A 60 -2.35 -23.24 27.63
N ALA A 61 -3.60 -23.72 27.63
CA ALA A 61 -4.33 -24.13 26.42
C ALA A 61 -4.65 -22.93 25.51
N LEU A 62 -4.98 -21.78 26.10
CA LEU A 62 -5.17 -20.50 25.42
C LEU A 62 -3.88 -20.04 24.69
N LYS A 63 -2.73 -20.17 25.36
CA LYS A 63 -1.41 -19.90 24.78
C LYS A 63 -1.05 -20.85 23.65
N ALA A 64 -1.30 -22.15 23.82
CA ALA A 64 -1.02 -23.16 22.80
C ALA A 64 -1.92 -22.99 21.55
N LYS A 65 -3.15 -22.51 21.75
CA LYS A 65 -4.07 -22.10 20.68
C LYS A 65 -3.54 -20.86 19.92
N GLN A 66 -2.90 -19.91 20.61
CA GLN A 66 -2.27 -18.72 20.01
C GLN A 66 -0.88 -18.99 19.38
N THR A 67 -0.12 -19.99 19.84
CA THR A 67 1.22 -20.34 19.31
C THR A 67 1.21 -21.41 18.23
N LYS A 68 0.06 -21.99 17.90
CA LYS A 68 -0.09 -22.84 16.72
C LYS A 68 -0.34 -21.98 15.47
N ARG A 69 0.72 -21.31 15.00
CA ARG A 69 1.03 -21.22 13.56
C ARG A 69 1.42 -22.61 13.07
N ALA A 70 0.48 -23.53 13.17
CA ALA A 70 0.52 -24.79 12.45
C ALA A 70 -0.63 -24.67 11.46
N HIS A 71 -0.30 -24.22 10.25
CA HIS A 71 -1.17 -24.27 9.09
C HIS A 71 -1.97 -25.57 9.11
N PRO A 72 -3.31 -25.53 9.25
CA PRO A 72 -4.10 -26.68 8.92
C PRO A 72 -4.02 -26.85 7.40
N GLN A 73 -3.05 -27.65 6.96
CA GLN A 73 -3.08 -28.27 5.64
C GLN A 73 -4.20 -29.29 5.65
N THR A 74 -5.45 -28.88 5.47
CA THR A 74 -6.55 -29.80 5.14
C THR A 74 -7.78 -29.02 4.69
N GLY A 75 -8.14 -29.16 3.41
CA GLY A 75 -9.46 -28.79 2.89
C GLY A 75 -9.54 -27.49 2.08
N GLN A 76 -8.44 -26.80 1.80
CA GLN A 76 -8.49 -25.61 0.96
C GLN A 76 -8.56 -26.02 -0.52
N ASN A 77 -9.42 -25.34 -1.29
CA ASN A 77 -9.62 -25.59 -2.72
C ASN A 77 -8.41 -25.19 -3.61
N THR A 78 -7.18 -25.17 -3.08
CA THR A 78 -5.96 -24.79 -3.80
C THR A 78 -5.63 -25.73 -4.96
N SER A 79 -5.98 -27.01 -4.84
CA SER A 79 -5.83 -28.01 -5.92
C SER A 79 -6.77 -27.76 -7.11
N PHE A 80 -7.83 -26.98 -6.91
CA PHE A 80 -8.79 -26.59 -7.95
C PHE A 80 -8.35 -25.35 -8.73
N ILE A 81 -7.23 -24.72 -8.35
CA ILE A 81 -6.69 -23.57 -9.07
C ILE A 81 -5.98 -24.05 -10.34
N PRO A 82 -6.40 -23.60 -11.55
CA PRO A 82 -5.83 -24.08 -12.81
C PRO A 82 -4.33 -23.82 -12.94
N ALA A 83 -3.67 -24.67 -13.73
CA ALA A 83 -2.29 -24.43 -14.14
C ALA A 83 -2.21 -23.25 -15.13
N ILE A 84 -1.15 -22.44 -15.03
CA ILE A 84 -0.93 -21.32 -15.96
C ILE A 84 -0.27 -21.84 -17.24
N ASN A 85 -0.74 -21.36 -18.39
CA ASN A 85 -0.05 -21.53 -19.65
C ASN A 85 1.31 -20.79 -19.64
N ARG A 86 2.42 -21.52 -19.75
CA ARG A 86 3.78 -20.92 -19.74
C ARG A 86 4.08 -20.03 -20.94
N SER A 87 3.33 -20.15 -22.03
CA SER A 87 3.45 -19.28 -23.22
C SER A 87 2.51 -18.07 -23.19
N ALA A 88 1.77 -17.88 -22.10
CA ALA A 88 0.90 -16.72 -21.91
C ALA A 88 1.67 -15.40 -21.88
N LYS A 89 0.98 -14.29 -22.19
CA LYS A 89 1.57 -12.95 -22.10
C LYS A 89 1.95 -12.66 -20.66
N GLU A 90 3.22 -12.31 -20.44
CA GLU A 90 3.77 -12.07 -19.11
C GLU A 90 3.51 -10.62 -18.66
N PHE A 91 3.03 -10.47 -17.43
CA PHE A 91 2.82 -9.21 -16.75
C PHE A 91 3.55 -9.20 -15.41
N PRO A 92 4.01 -8.03 -14.93
CA PRO A 92 4.75 -7.96 -13.67
C PRO A 92 3.83 -8.17 -12.46
N ALA A 93 4.38 -8.74 -11.39
CA ALA A 93 3.80 -8.78 -10.05
C ALA A 93 4.81 -8.20 -9.05
N ARG A 94 4.37 -7.39 -8.09
CA ARG A 94 5.25 -6.74 -7.11
C ARG A 94 4.78 -6.99 -5.70
N LEU A 95 5.69 -7.12 -4.75
CA LEU A 95 5.34 -7.09 -3.34
C LEU A 95 5.09 -5.64 -2.92
N ALA A 96 4.06 -5.41 -2.11
CA ALA A 96 3.79 -4.11 -1.53
C ALA A 96 3.32 -4.27 -0.09
N GLU A 97 4.00 -3.57 0.81
CA GLU A 97 3.67 -3.58 2.23
C GLU A 97 2.54 -2.59 2.52
N VAL A 98 1.64 -3.00 3.41
CA VAL A 98 0.55 -2.19 3.92
C VAL A 98 0.85 -1.89 5.38
N LYS A 99 1.08 -0.61 5.69
CA LYS A 99 1.35 -0.16 7.06
C LYS A 99 0.07 -0.29 7.90
N ASN A 100 0.20 -0.82 9.12
CA ASN A 100 -0.90 -0.81 10.08
C ASN A 100 -0.95 0.53 10.81
N THR A 101 -2.08 1.24 10.71
CA THR A 101 -2.30 2.55 11.37
C THR A 101 -2.63 2.46 12.86
N GLY A 102 -2.43 1.30 13.50
CA GLY A 102 -2.70 1.06 14.92
C GLY A 102 -4.18 0.97 15.30
N ASN A 103 -5.08 1.49 14.45
CA ASN A 103 -6.54 1.43 14.61
C ASN A 103 -7.23 0.56 13.55
N GLY A 104 -6.48 0.09 12.54
CA GLY A 104 -6.97 -0.74 11.44
C GLY A 104 -6.84 -2.23 11.70
N VAL A 105 -7.35 -3.02 10.75
CA VAL A 105 -7.21 -4.47 10.72
C VAL A 105 -6.03 -4.84 9.82
N ASP A 106 -5.30 -5.90 10.13
CA ASP A 106 -4.21 -6.44 9.30
C ASP A 106 -4.74 -7.25 8.11
N LEU A 107 -3.99 -7.30 7.00
CA LEU A 107 -4.32 -8.15 5.85
C LEU A 107 -4.40 -9.63 6.26
N ALA A 108 -3.53 -10.08 7.16
CA ALA A 108 -3.55 -11.43 7.71
C ALA A 108 -4.91 -11.76 8.35
N TYR A 109 -5.52 -10.82 9.08
CA TYR A 109 -6.83 -11.02 9.69
C TYR A 109 -7.95 -11.12 8.64
N LEU A 110 -7.90 -10.28 7.60
CA LEU A 110 -8.84 -10.39 6.47
C LEU A 110 -8.78 -11.77 5.82
N VAL A 111 -7.57 -12.29 5.56
CA VAL A 111 -7.36 -13.60 4.95
C VAL A 111 -7.88 -14.72 5.84
N GLU A 112 -7.57 -14.69 7.14
CA GLU A 112 -8.02 -15.73 8.08
C GLU A 112 -9.55 -15.77 8.21
N GLU A 113 -10.21 -14.61 8.33
CA GLU A 113 -11.67 -14.54 8.42
C GLU A 113 -12.37 -14.97 7.12
N ALA A 114 -11.78 -14.70 5.95
CA ALA A 114 -12.31 -15.14 4.67
C ALA A 114 -12.05 -16.62 4.39
N ARG A 115 -11.04 -17.23 5.03
CA ARG A 115 -10.55 -18.59 4.73
C ARG A 115 -11.64 -19.68 4.70
N PRO A 116 -12.64 -19.71 5.62
CA PRO A 116 -13.69 -20.72 5.58
C PRO A 116 -14.51 -20.71 4.28
N LEU A 117 -14.63 -19.55 3.62
CA LEU A 117 -15.36 -19.40 2.36
C LEU A 117 -14.80 -20.32 1.26
N PHE A 118 -13.47 -20.51 1.25
CA PHE A 118 -12.77 -21.31 0.23
C PHE A 118 -12.82 -22.83 0.48
N THR A 119 -13.66 -23.25 1.42
CA THR A 119 -14.03 -24.66 1.63
C THR A 119 -15.47 -24.94 1.17
N MET A 120 -16.22 -23.89 0.86
CA MET A 120 -17.64 -23.95 0.49
C MET A 120 -17.83 -24.10 -1.03
N ARG A 121 -19.09 -24.31 -1.41
CA ARG A 121 -19.54 -24.36 -2.81
C ARG A 121 -20.66 -23.36 -3.02
N HIS A 122 -20.75 -22.81 -4.22
CA HIS A 122 -21.87 -22.00 -4.66
C HIS A 122 -22.45 -22.60 -5.94
N ALA A 123 -23.76 -22.86 -5.96
CA ALA A 123 -24.43 -23.56 -7.05
C ALA A 123 -23.77 -24.91 -7.46
N GLY A 124 -23.11 -25.60 -6.51
CA GLY A 124 -22.40 -26.86 -6.74
C GLY A 124 -20.92 -26.71 -7.10
N ASP A 125 -20.47 -25.52 -7.50
CA ASP A 125 -19.09 -25.24 -7.89
C ASP A 125 -18.24 -24.84 -6.66
N PRO A 126 -17.00 -25.36 -6.49
CA PRO A 126 -16.10 -24.92 -5.42
C PRO A 126 -15.74 -23.43 -5.53
N ILE A 127 -15.79 -22.73 -4.40
CA ILE A 127 -15.30 -21.34 -4.30
C ILE A 127 -13.78 -21.39 -4.13
N ILE A 128 -13.05 -20.75 -5.04
CA ILE A 128 -11.58 -20.71 -5.06
C ILE A 128 -11.02 -19.30 -4.85
N GLY A 129 -11.90 -18.29 -4.77
CA GLY A 129 -11.50 -16.91 -4.50
C GLY A 129 -12.69 -15.98 -4.35
N LEU A 130 -12.41 -14.77 -3.90
CA LEU A 130 -13.35 -13.67 -3.70
C LEU A 130 -12.76 -12.41 -4.32
N GLU A 131 -13.50 -11.80 -5.25
CA GLU A 131 -13.19 -10.46 -5.77
C GLU A 131 -13.98 -9.43 -4.98
N LEU A 132 -13.25 -8.48 -4.41
CA LEU A 132 -13.75 -7.27 -3.78
C LEU A 132 -13.26 -6.06 -4.57
N SER A 133 -13.93 -4.93 -4.40
CA SER A 133 -13.54 -3.68 -5.04
C SER A 133 -13.33 -2.61 -3.98
N VAL A 134 -12.27 -1.84 -4.11
CA VAL A 134 -12.05 -0.64 -3.30
C VAL A 134 -11.96 0.54 -4.25
N VAL A 135 -12.67 1.62 -3.93
CA VAL A 135 -12.64 2.87 -4.70
C VAL A 135 -12.06 3.98 -3.85
N GLU A 136 -11.53 5.00 -4.52
CA GLU A 136 -11.14 6.23 -3.85
C GLU A 136 -12.38 7.05 -3.49
N GLY A 137 -12.52 7.41 -2.21
CA GLY A 137 -13.46 8.43 -1.75
C GLY A 137 -12.68 9.60 -1.19
N ASN A 138 -12.63 10.76 -1.87
CA ASN A 138 -12.06 12.03 -1.40
C ASN A 138 -11.06 11.96 -0.20
N GLY A 139 -9.91 11.31 -0.37
CA GLY A 139 -8.86 11.19 0.67
C GLY A 139 -8.94 9.97 1.60
N TYR A 140 -9.84 9.02 1.33
CA TYR A 140 -9.94 7.72 1.99
C TYR A 140 -10.27 6.61 0.97
N SER A 141 -10.15 5.35 1.39
CA SER A 141 -10.51 4.17 0.60
C SER A 141 -11.85 3.61 1.06
N GLU A 142 -12.75 3.29 0.14
CA GLU A 142 -14.06 2.70 0.45
C GLU A 142 -14.22 1.34 -0.24
N ALA A 143 -14.49 0.29 0.54
CA ALA A 143 -14.80 -1.02 -0.02
C ALA A 143 -16.25 -1.06 -0.54
N SER A 144 -16.43 -1.53 -1.77
CA SER A 144 -17.74 -1.74 -2.36
C SER A 144 -18.49 -2.88 -1.66
N ILE A 145 -19.80 -2.72 -1.52
CA ILE A 145 -20.70 -3.80 -1.07
C ILE A 145 -20.89 -4.89 -2.12
N TYR A 146 -20.51 -4.64 -3.38
CA TYR A 146 -20.59 -5.62 -4.45
C TYR A 146 -19.33 -6.48 -4.45
N ALA A 147 -19.52 -7.78 -4.21
CA ALA A 147 -18.47 -8.78 -4.28
C ALA A 147 -18.79 -9.82 -5.36
N LYS A 148 -17.77 -10.49 -5.87
CA LYS A 148 -17.94 -11.63 -6.79
C LYS A 148 -17.22 -12.86 -6.27
N LEU A 149 -17.88 -14.00 -6.33
CA LEU A 149 -17.27 -15.29 -6.09
C LEU A 149 -16.53 -15.77 -7.33
N ILE A 150 -15.32 -16.28 -7.10
CA ILE A 150 -14.52 -16.95 -8.10
C ILE A 150 -14.71 -18.45 -7.89
N LEU A 151 -15.25 -19.12 -8.91
CA LEU A 151 -15.68 -20.50 -8.86
C LEU A 151 -14.84 -21.35 -9.81
N ASN A 152 -14.52 -22.57 -9.38
CA ASN A 152 -13.99 -23.57 -10.30
C ASN A 152 -15.13 -24.38 -10.94
N ARG A 153 -15.30 -24.30 -12.26
CA ARG A 153 -16.26 -25.10 -13.03
C ARG A 153 -15.57 -26.27 -13.74
N GLY A 154 -14.75 -27.01 -12.99
CA GLY A 154 -13.92 -28.10 -13.52
C GLY A 154 -12.68 -27.57 -14.25
N ASP A 155 -12.81 -27.30 -15.55
CA ASP A 155 -11.72 -26.83 -16.42
C ASP A 155 -11.79 -25.33 -16.73
N ALA A 156 -12.79 -24.62 -16.21
CA ALA A 156 -13.02 -23.21 -16.48
C ALA A 156 -13.24 -22.39 -15.20
N ILE A 157 -12.87 -21.11 -15.25
CA ILE A 157 -13.18 -20.14 -14.20
C ILE A 157 -14.59 -19.59 -14.42
N GLY A 158 -15.42 -19.66 -13.38
CA GLY A 158 -16.71 -18.99 -13.30
C GLY A 158 -16.64 -17.78 -12.39
N ILE A 159 -17.26 -16.66 -12.78
CA ILE A 159 -17.46 -15.50 -11.92
C ILE A 159 -18.96 -15.38 -11.64
N ALA A 160 -19.33 -15.30 -10.37
CA ALA A 160 -20.72 -15.13 -9.93
C ALA A 160 -20.83 -13.93 -8.99
N GLU A 161 -21.86 -13.11 -9.15
CA GLU A 161 -22.14 -12.01 -8.22
C GLU A 161 -22.60 -12.56 -6.87
N ALA A 162 -22.04 -12.04 -5.79
CA ALA A 162 -22.25 -12.52 -4.44
C ALA A 162 -23.45 -11.82 -3.78
N TYR A 163 -24.65 -11.99 -4.33
CA TYR A 163 -25.85 -11.40 -3.75
C TYR A 163 -26.23 -12.12 -2.44
N ALA A 164 -26.48 -11.37 -1.38
CA ALA A 164 -26.84 -11.94 -0.07
C ALA A 164 -28.09 -12.84 -0.11
N SER A 165 -29.00 -12.62 -1.06
CA SER A 165 -30.20 -13.45 -1.28
C SER A 165 -29.87 -14.84 -1.85
N ASP A 166 -28.75 -14.97 -2.54
CA ASP A 166 -28.39 -16.15 -3.34
C ASP A 166 -27.31 -17.01 -2.65
N LEU A 167 -26.81 -16.52 -1.51
CA LEU A 167 -25.79 -17.15 -0.70
C LEU A 167 -26.39 -17.87 0.50
N GLU A 168 -25.75 -18.96 0.92
CA GLU A 168 -26.01 -19.53 2.24
C GLU A 168 -25.71 -18.49 3.33
N PRO A 169 -26.45 -18.47 4.46
CA PRO A 169 -26.26 -17.45 5.50
C PRO A 169 -24.81 -17.30 5.98
N ILE A 170 -24.10 -18.42 6.12
CA ILE A 170 -22.69 -18.44 6.53
C ILE A 170 -21.81 -17.82 5.44
N ALA A 171 -22.03 -18.16 4.16
CA ALA A 171 -21.28 -17.57 3.05
C ALA A 171 -21.53 -16.06 2.94
N ALA A 172 -22.79 -15.62 3.09
CA ALA A 172 -23.15 -14.20 3.09
C ALA A 172 -22.46 -13.45 4.24
N GLN A 173 -22.42 -14.04 5.44
CA GLN A 173 -21.73 -13.46 6.59
C GLN A 173 -20.22 -13.34 6.36
N LEU A 174 -19.58 -14.38 5.81
CA LEU A 174 -18.14 -14.36 5.51
C LEU A 174 -17.78 -13.29 4.47
N VAL A 175 -18.58 -13.16 3.40
CA VAL A 175 -18.40 -12.12 2.37
C VAL A 175 -18.59 -10.73 2.98
N PHE A 176 -19.62 -10.54 3.81
CA PHE A 176 -19.87 -9.27 4.48
C PHE A 176 -18.71 -8.89 5.42
N ASN A 177 -18.22 -9.83 6.23
CA ASN A 177 -17.07 -9.62 7.10
C ASN A 177 -15.82 -9.25 6.29
N ALA A 178 -15.57 -9.92 5.17
CA ALA A 178 -14.44 -9.60 4.29
C ALA A 178 -14.52 -8.17 3.76
N ILE A 179 -15.71 -7.68 3.36
CA ILE A 179 -15.92 -6.29 2.94
C ILE A 179 -15.63 -5.32 4.09
N GLN A 180 -16.15 -5.58 5.29
CA GLN A 180 -15.95 -4.73 6.47
C GLN A 180 -14.47 -4.66 6.90
N ASN A 181 -13.79 -5.82 6.92
CA ASN A 181 -12.38 -5.92 7.23
C ASN A 181 -11.55 -5.16 6.19
N LEU A 182 -11.85 -5.33 4.89
CA LEU A 182 -11.19 -4.60 3.81
C LEU A 182 -11.36 -3.09 3.94
N ASN A 183 -12.55 -2.62 4.34
CA ASN A 183 -12.82 -1.22 4.58
C ASN A 183 -12.06 -0.65 5.80
N SER A 184 -11.56 -1.51 6.67
CA SER A 184 -10.80 -1.16 7.88
C SER A 184 -9.28 -1.24 7.69
N ILE A 185 -8.82 -1.66 6.51
CA ILE A 185 -7.40 -1.65 6.10
C ILE A 185 -7.10 -0.33 5.38
N GLU A 186 -5.99 0.34 5.73
CA GLU A 186 -5.58 1.58 5.05
C GLU A 186 -5.01 1.27 3.65
N LEU A 187 -5.91 1.12 2.66
CA LEU A 187 -5.53 0.89 1.26
C LEU A 187 -5.42 2.18 0.44
N TYR A 188 -5.72 3.34 1.03
CA TYR A 188 -5.59 4.62 0.33
C TYR A 188 -4.18 4.84 -0.24
N PRO A 189 -3.06 4.58 0.48
CA PRO A 189 -1.73 4.65 -0.11
C PRO A 189 -1.57 3.72 -1.33
N THR A 190 -2.18 2.54 -1.32
CA THR A 190 -2.12 1.60 -2.47
C THR A 190 -2.96 2.10 -3.66
N LEU A 191 -4.15 2.67 -3.43
CA LEU A 191 -4.96 3.32 -4.46
C LEU A 191 -4.21 4.48 -5.09
N ALA A 192 -3.72 5.34 -4.22
CA ALA A 192 -3.01 6.55 -4.55
C ALA A 192 -1.76 6.20 -5.36
N GLN A 193 -0.92 5.28 -4.87
CA GLN A 193 0.29 4.81 -5.55
C GLN A 193 0.08 4.12 -6.91
N ASN A 194 -1.14 3.94 -7.40
CA ASN A 194 -1.37 3.33 -8.71
C ASN A 194 -2.05 4.25 -9.72
N ALA A 195 -2.38 5.50 -9.37
CA ALA A 195 -3.15 6.36 -10.28
C ALA A 195 -4.41 5.63 -10.78
N CYS A 196 -5.07 4.89 -9.89
CA CYS A 196 -6.17 4.00 -10.22
C CYS A 196 -7.46 4.53 -9.61
N SER A 197 -8.58 4.45 -10.35
CA SER A 197 -9.89 4.83 -9.81
C SER A 197 -10.44 3.77 -8.86
N ALA A 198 -9.97 2.54 -9.01
CA ALA A 198 -10.36 1.41 -8.19
C ALA A 198 -9.20 0.40 -8.07
N LEU A 199 -9.17 -0.32 -6.95
CA LEU A 199 -8.43 -1.55 -6.79
C LEU A 199 -9.41 -2.72 -6.81
N ARG A 200 -9.15 -3.70 -7.68
CA ARG A 200 -9.77 -5.02 -7.56
C ARG A 200 -8.91 -5.85 -6.63
N ILE A 201 -9.49 -6.23 -5.52
CA ILE A 201 -8.86 -7.02 -4.48
C ILE A 201 -9.29 -8.47 -4.67
N VAL A 202 -8.34 -9.38 -4.82
CA VAL A 202 -8.59 -10.81 -4.90
C VAL A 202 -8.03 -11.47 -3.66
N VAL A 203 -8.92 -12.10 -2.90
CA VAL A 203 -8.62 -12.92 -1.73
C VAL A 203 -8.85 -14.38 -2.11
N GLY A 204 -7.97 -15.27 -1.67
CA GLY A 204 -8.07 -16.69 -1.95
C GLY A 204 -7.54 -17.56 -0.82
N PRO A 205 -7.42 -18.88 -1.06
CA PRO A 205 -6.93 -19.84 -0.07
C PRO A 205 -5.39 -19.79 0.07
N PHE A 206 -4.83 -18.61 0.34
CA PHE A 206 -3.39 -18.36 0.47
C PHE A 206 -3.15 -17.13 1.37
N ASP A 207 -1.96 -17.02 1.93
CA ASP A 207 -1.64 -16.05 3.00
C ASP A 207 -1.22 -14.66 2.48
N CYS A 208 -1.82 -14.20 1.37
CA CYS A 208 -1.58 -12.86 0.84
C CYS A 208 -2.83 -12.32 0.13
N VAL A 209 -2.85 -11.02 -0.13
CA VAL A 209 -3.96 -10.35 -0.84
C VAL A 209 -3.45 -9.80 -2.15
N LEU A 210 -4.18 -10.02 -3.24
CA LEU A 210 -3.78 -9.54 -4.56
C LEU A 210 -4.56 -8.29 -4.91
N SER A 211 -3.87 -7.26 -5.41
CA SER A 211 -4.51 -6.07 -5.95
C SER A 211 -4.20 -5.89 -7.44
N ILE A 212 -5.26 -5.65 -8.21
CA ILE A 212 -5.17 -5.20 -9.59
C ILE A 212 -5.59 -3.73 -9.60
N PRO A 213 -4.68 -2.81 -9.95
CA PRO A 213 -5.06 -1.42 -10.18
C PRO A 213 -5.86 -1.27 -11.47
N GLU A 214 -7.03 -0.62 -11.39
CA GLU A 214 -7.79 -0.18 -12.56
C GLU A 214 -7.35 1.22 -12.97
N PHE A 215 -6.68 1.34 -14.12
CA PHE A 215 -6.14 2.60 -14.63
C PHE A 215 -7.18 3.74 -14.69
N TYR A 216 -6.72 4.93 -14.31
CA TYR A 216 -7.43 6.19 -14.48
C TYR A 216 -7.24 6.73 -15.92
N GLY A 217 -8.33 7.05 -16.64
CA GLY A 217 -8.28 7.75 -17.94
C GLY A 217 -8.65 6.93 -19.19
N ARG A 218 -8.54 7.56 -20.38
CA ARG A 218 -8.83 6.91 -21.67
C ARG A 218 -7.89 5.72 -21.90
N THR A 219 -8.40 4.76 -22.67
CA THR A 219 -7.75 3.50 -23.10
C THR A 219 -6.23 3.58 -23.10
N PRO A 220 -5.52 2.65 -22.43
CA PRO A 220 -4.07 2.60 -22.52
C PRO A 220 -3.68 2.52 -23.99
N ASP A 221 -2.93 3.50 -24.47
CA ASP A 221 -2.21 3.34 -25.74
C ASP A 221 -1.10 2.30 -25.52
N GLU A 222 -0.57 1.68 -26.59
CA GLU A 222 0.47 0.65 -26.49
C GLU A 222 1.72 1.11 -25.71
N SER A 223 1.89 2.44 -25.54
CA SER A 223 2.92 3.07 -24.72
C SER A 223 2.71 3.01 -23.20
N HIS A 224 1.56 2.55 -22.71
CA HIS A 224 1.28 2.41 -21.26
C HIS A 224 1.30 0.93 -20.88
N ALA A 225 2.49 0.44 -20.56
CA ALA A 225 2.68 -0.90 -20.02
C ALA A 225 1.84 -1.05 -18.75
N SER A 226 0.97 -2.07 -18.70
CA SER A 226 0.20 -2.42 -17.51
C SER A 226 1.10 -2.41 -16.27
N GLN A 227 0.65 -1.77 -15.19
CA GLN A 227 1.34 -1.76 -13.90
C GLN A 227 1.42 -3.17 -13.28
N GLY A 228 0.74 -4.16 -13.88
CA GLY A 228 0.72 -5.52 -13.42
C GLY A 228 -0.16 -5.67 -12.18
N VAL A 229 0.33 -6.44 -11.22
CA VAL A 229 -0.41 -6.76 -9.99
C VAL A 229 0.46 -6.51 -8.78
N ARG A 230 -0.17 -6.20 -7.64
CA ARG A 230 0.52 -6.16 -6.36
C ARG A 230 0.08 -7.32 -5.50
N VAL A 231 1.05 -7.90 -4.82
CA VAL A 231 0.86 -8.83 -3.72
C VAL A 231 1.01 -7.99 -2.45
N LEU A 232 -0.12 -7.69 -1.83
CA LEU A 232 -0.20 -6.92 -0.60
C LEU A 232 0.11 -7.81 0.60
N LEU A 233 0.93 -7.29 1.51
CA LEU A 233 1.42 -7.96 2.71
C LEU A 233 1.41 -6.98 3.88
N ASP A 234 1.27 -7.48 5.09
CA ASP A 234 1.47 -6.66 6.29
C ASP A 234 2.96 -6.29 6.42
N GLU A 235 3.22 -5.09 6.96
CA GLU A 235 4.59 -4.59 7.20
C GLU A 235 5.41 -5.60 8.03
N GLY A 236 6.58 -5.99 7.51
CA GLY A 236 7.49 -6.94 8.15
C GLY A 236 7.13 -8.42 7.98
N ASP A 237 6.02 -8.75 7.29
CA ASP A 237 5.67 -10.13 6.96
C ASP A 237 6.28 -10.60 5.63
N THR A 238 6.68 -11.87 5.57
CA THR A 238 7.21 -12.49 4.35
C THR A 238 6.32 -13.66 3.93
N PRO A 239 5.66 -13.60 2.77
CA PRO A 239 4.78 -14.67 2.31
C PRO A 239 5.59 -15.90 1.91
N SER A 240 5.00 -17.09 2.05
CA SER A 240 5.65 -18.31 1.60
C SER A 240 5.71 -18.37 0.06
N VAL A 241 6.73 -19.05 -0.47
CA VAL A 241 6.87 -19.27 -1.92
C VAL A 241 5.65 -20.00 -2.49
N THR A 242 5.06 -20.90 -1.70
CA THR A 242 3.86 -21.66 -2.07
C THR A 242 2.65 -20.74 -2.19
N ASP A 243 2.44 -19.85 -1.21
CA ASP A 243 1.31 -18.90 -1.22
C ASP A 243 1.42 -17.93 -2.40
N LEU A 244 2.63 -17.40 -2.64
CA LEU A 244 2.89 -16.54 -3.79
C LEU A 244 2.59 -17.23 -5.12
N ASP A 245 3.03 -18.48 -5.27
CA ASP A 245 2.77 -19.25 -6.48
C ASP A 245 1.27 -19.53 -6.68
N VAL A 246 0.55 -19.95 -5.63
CA VAL A 246 -0.89 -20.20 -5.69
C VAL A 246 -1.67 -18.91 -5.99
N ALA A 247 -1.30 -17.80 -5.35
CA ALA A 247 -1.93 -16.50 -5.54
C ALA A 247 -1.79 -16.01 -6.99
N LEU A 248 -0.57 -16.05 -7.54
CA LEU A 248 -0.32 -15.63 -8.92
C LEU A 248 -0.98 -16.59 -9.94
N ARG A 249 -1.09 -17.88 -9.62
CA ARG A 249 -1.87 -18.85 -10.42
C ARG A 249 -3.35 -18.51 -10.45
N LEU A 250 -3.97 -18.26 -9.30
CA LEU A 250 -5.37 -17.86 -9.23
C LEU A 250 -5.60 -16.59 -10.06
N LEU A 251 -4.79 -15.55 -9.84
CA LEU A 251 -4.98 -14.28 -10.51
C LEU A 251 -4.76 -14.36 -12.03
N SER A 252 -3.77 -15.12 -12.47
CA SER A 252 -3.51 -15.35 -13.90
C SER A 252 -4.70 -16.04 -14.58
N ALA A 253 -5.37 -16.97 -13.88
CA ALA A 253 -6.57 -17.63 -14.37
C ALA A 253 -7.80 -16.71 -14.36
N VAL A 254 -7.91 -15.83 -13.36
CA VAL A 254 -9.10 -15.01 -13.10
C VAL A 254 -9.09 -13.69 -13.88
N ALA A 255 -7.93 -13.07 -14.08
CA ALA A 255 -7.79 -11.74 -14.68
C ALA A 255 -8.51 -11.56 -16.02
N PRO A 256 -8.49 -12.51 -16.98
CA PRO A 256 -9.25 -12.40 -18.23
C PRO A 256 -10.77 -12.32 -18.03
N HIS A 257 -11.29 -12.85 -16.92
CA HIS A 257 -12.72 -12.96 -16.64
C HIS A 257 -13.26 -11.81 -15.78
N LEU A 258 -12.39 -10.95 -15.24
CA LEU A 258 -12.80 -9.81 -14.41
C LEU A 258 -13.32 -8.60 -15.20
N GLY A 259 -13.36 -8.67 -16.53
CA GLY A 259 -13.85 -7.59 -17.40
C GLY A 259 -12.93 -6.37 -17.49
N GLN A 260 -11.66 -6.53 -17.11
CA GLN A 260 -10.66 -5.46 -17.08
C GLN A 260 -10.09 -5.21 -18.47
N LYS A 261 -10.23 -3.98 -19.00
CA LYS A 261 -9.76 -3.62 -20.36
C LYS A 261 -8.29 -3.98 -20.60
N GLN A 262 -7.43 -3.87 -19.59
CA GLN A 262 -6.00 -4.21 -19.66
C GLN A 262 -5.71 -5.71 -19.87
N PHE A 263 -6.70 -6.58 -19.69
CA PHE A 263 -6.58 -8.04 -19.76
C PHE A 263 -7.52 -8.67 -20.80
N VAL A 264 -8.65 -8.02 -21.12
CA VAL A 264 -9.70 -8.56 -22.01
C VAL A 264 -9.18 -8.87 -23.41
N GLU A 265 -8.19 -8.13 -23.91
CA GLU A 265 -7.59 -8.36 -25.23
C GLU A 265 -6.57 -9.51 -25.24
N HIS A 266 -6.27 -10.11 -24.09
CA HIS A 266 -5.26 -11.15 -23.95
C HIS A 266 -5.91 -12.52 -23.73
N GLY A 267 -5.68 -13.46 -24.66
CA GLY A 267 -6.25 -14.80 -24.57
C GLY A 267 -5.71 -15.62 -23.38
N SER A 268 -4.44 -15.43 -22.99
CA SER A 268 -3.89 -16.03 -21.77
C SER A 268 -2.86 -15.10 -21.12
N ILE A 269 -2.90 -15.02 -19.79
CA ILE A 269 -2.12 -14.09 -18.97
C ILE A 269 -1.29 -14.89 -17.97
N ARG A 270 -0.08 -14.41 -17.69
CA ARG A 270 0.78 -14.93 -16.63
C ARG A 270 1.39 -13.77 -15.85
N PHE A 271 1.18 -13.75 -14.54
CA PHE A 271 1.90 -12.82 -13.68
C PHE A 271 3.21 -13.44 -13.17
N ARG A 272 4.27 -12.63 -13.14
CA ARG A 272 5.58 -13.02 -12.61
C ARG A 272 6.09 -11.96 -11.65
N LEU A 273 6.55 -12.38 -10.48
CA LEU A 273 7.23 -11.49 -9.54
C LEU A 273 8.39 -10.79 -10.25
N SER A 274 8.22 -9.49 -10.50
CA SER A 274 9.27 -8.63 -11.00
C SER A 274 10.13 -8.25 -9.83
N GLN A 275 11.45 -8.43 -9.96
CA GLN A 275 12.38 -7.71 -9.09
C GLN A 275 12.10 -6.20 -9.23
N PRO A 276 12.30 -5.39 -8.16
CA PRO A 276 12.33 -3.94 -8.31
C PRO A 276 13.22 -3.59 -9.51
N LEU A 277 12.88 -2.54 -10.27
CA LEU A 277 13.68 -2.09 -11.41
C LEU A 277 15.07 -1.66 -10.90
N THR A 278 16.00 -2.60 -10.69
CA THR A 278 17.34 -2.33 -10.18
C THR A 278 18.15 -1.50 -11.17
N GLN A 279 17.78 -1.54 -12.45
CA GLN A 279 18.40 -0.78 -13.51
C GLN A 279 18.16 0.73 -13.43
N VAL A 280 17.10 1.18 -12.73
CA VAL A 280 16.83 2.61 -12.54
C VAL A 280 17.41 3.16 -11.23
N TRP A 281 18.14 2.34 -10.47
CA TRP A 281 18.71 2.72 -9.18
C TRP A 281 20.21 2.42 -9.13
N GLU A 282 21.02 3.45 -8.99
CA GLU A 282 22.47 3.33 -8.92
C GLU A 282 22.97 3.59 -7.49
N PRO A 283 23.85 2.75 -6.93
CA PRO A 283 24.45 3.02 -5.62
C PRO A 283 25.13 4.38 -5.56
N ILE A 284 24.94 5.11 -4.47
CA ILE A 284 25.58 6.40 -4.24
C ILE A 284 26.22 6.44 -2.85
N GLY A 285 27.35 7.12 -2.73
CA GLY A 285 27.97 7.43 -1.45
C GLY A 285 27.18 8.50 -0.69
N PHE A 286 26.03 8.14 -0.16
CA PHE A 286 25.20 8.99 0.70
C PHE A 286 25.06 8.36 2.08
N ALA A 287 25.38 9.12 3.13
CA ALA A 287 25.23 8.69 4.50
C ALA A 287 23.78 8.94 4.95
N THR A 288 23.01 7.87 5.09
CA THR A 288 21.63 7.92 5.57
C THR A 288 21.57 8.41 7.01
N PRO A 289 20.66 9.35 7.37
CA PRO A 289 20.46 9.77 8.75
C PRO A 289 19.92 8.61 9.62
N ASP A 290 20.38 8.52 10.87
CA ASP A 290 19.98 7.45 11.80
C ASP A 290 18.50 7.53 12.25
N LEU A 291 17.86 8.70 12.12
CA LEU A 291 16.49 8.98 12.60
C LEU A 291 15.52 9.26 11.43
N LEU A 292 15.73 8.61 10.29
CA LEU A 292 14.86 8.80 9.13
C LEU A 292 13.45 8.25 9.41
N ASP A 293 12.43 9.08 9.18
CA ASP A 293 11.02 8.69 9.25
C ASP A 293 10.22 9.37 8.13
N ASP A 294 8.90 9.24 8.14
CA ASP A 294 7.99 9.80 7.12
C ASP A 294 7.91 11.35 7.15
N ARG A 295 8.73 12.05 7.97
CA ARG A 295 8.76 13.51 8.04
C ARG A 295 9.98 14.08 7.31
N PRO A 296 9.88 15.30 6.75
CA PRO A 296 11.03 15.99 6.20
C PRO A 296 12.17 16.15 7.22
N MET A 297 13.40 15.96 6.75
CA MET A 297 14.62 16.26 7.48
C MET A 297 15.42 17.35 6.79
N PHE A 298 16.11 18.17 7.56
CA PHE A 298 16.88 19.33 7.11
C PHE A 298 18.32 19.24 7.61
N TRP A 299 19.27 19.53 6.73
CA TRP A 299 20.69 19.56 7.05
C TRP A 299 21.05 20.89 7.71
N ILE A 300 21.55 20.84 8.94
CA ILE A 300 22.01 22.00 9.69
C ILE A 300 23.51 22.17 9.46
N PRO A 301 23.96 23.16 8.66
CA PRO A 301 25.37 23.26 8.28
C PRO A 301 26.28 23.55 9.48
N ASP A 302 25.81 24.36 10.43
CA ASP A 302 26.63 24.82 11.57
C ASP A 302 26.97 23.69 12.56
N GLY A 303 26.14 22.65 12.60
CA GLY A 303 26.35 21.47 13.46
C GLY A 303 26.64 20.18 12.71
N GLU A 304 26.58 20.19 11.38
CA GLU A 304 26.74 19.02 10.51
C GLU A 304 25.85 17.83 10.90
N TYR A 305 24.56 18.11 11.17
CA TYR A 305 23.58 17.08 11.50
C TYR A 305 22.25 17.28 10.77
N TRP A 306 21.46 16.21 10.70
CA TRP A 306 20.10 16.23 10.20
C TRP A 306 19.10 16.47 11.34
N ALA A 307 18.15 17.36 11.12
CA ALA A 307 17.13 17.72 12.10
C ALA A 307 15.72 17.70 11.48
N HIS A 308 14.70 17.44 12.30
CA HIS A 308 13.31 17.67 11.92
C HIS A 308 12.91 19.14 12.17
N GLU A 309 11.64 19.44 11.95
CA GLU A 309 11.01 20.70 12.31
C GLU A 309 11.24 21.07 13.79
N GLY A 310 11.58 22.33 14.06
CA GLY A 310 11.74 22.88 15.42
C GLY A 310 13.15 23.34 15.78
N ASP A 311 14.15 23.10 14.93
CA ASP A 311 15.50 23.64 15.13
C ASP A 311 15.52 25.17 14.96
N SER A 312 16.19 25.88 15.87
CA SER A 312 16.31 27.34 15.84
C SER A 312 16.93 27.84 14.54
N TYR A 313 17.87 27.08 13.95
CA TYR A 313 18.49 27.43 12.68
C TYR A 313 17.45 27.60 11.56
N LEU A 314 16.48 26.69 11.46
CA LEU A 314 15.44 26.73 10.40
C LEU A 314 14.55 27.96 10.54
N LEU A 315 14.20 28.32 11.78
CA LEU A 315 13.40 29.51 12.10
C LEU A 315 14.19 30.80 11.80
N ASP A 316 15.43 30.87 12.27
CA ASP A 316 16.31 32.04 12.10
C ASP A 316 16.60 32.34 10.62
N HIS A 317 16.65 31.29 9.80
CA HIS A 317 16.88 31.37 8.36
C HIS A 317 15.61 31.39 7.52
N ASN A 318 14.43 31.47 8.15
CA ASN A 318 13.13 31.57 7.49
C ASN A 318 12.89 30.44 6.46
N ILE A 319 13.24 29.21 6.83
CA ILE A 319 13.06 28.01 6.00
C ILE A 319 11.65 27.47 6.19
N TRP A 320 10.98 27.13 5.08
CA TRP A 320 9.67 26.51 5.11
C TRP A 320 9.78 25.02 5.46
N THR A 321 9.34 24.66 6.68
CA THR A 321 9.43 23.29 7.24
C THR A 321 8.30 22.38 6.77
N HIS A 322 7.13 22.92 6.44
CA HIS A 322 5.97 22.17 5.94
C HIS A 322 6.02 21.94 4.41
N SER A 323 7.18 21.54 3.89
CA SER A 323 7.36 21.41 2.44
C SER A 323 6.40 20.38 1.84
N THR A 324 5.69 20.77 0.78
CA THR A 324 4.81 19.87 0.01
C THR A 324 5.50 19.26 -1.20
N LEU A 325 6.83 19.35 -1.31
CA LEU A 325 7.57 18.80 -2.47
C LEU A 325 7.47 17.27 -2.60
N GLY A 326 7.02 16.57 -1.55
CA GLY A 326 6.72 15.14 -1.61
C GLY A 326 5.58 14.79 -2.58
N GLU A 327 4.57 15.66 -2.72
CA GLU A 327 3.42 15.45 -3.61
C GLU A 327 3.80 15.62 -5.11
N PRO A 328 4.45 16.72 -5.56
CA PRO A 328 5.01 16.80 -6.90
C PRO A 328 5.93 15.65 -7.25
N LEU A 329 6.74 15.18 -6.29
CA LEU A 329 7.62 14.04 -6.49
C LEU A 329 6.79 12.78 -6.80
N ASP A 330 5.81 12.47 -5.96
CA ASP A 330 5.04 11.23 -6.12
C ASP A 330 4.18 11.24 -7.40
N LEU A 331 3.54 12.38 -7.73
CA LEU A 331 2.76 12.54 -8.97
C LEU A 331 3.63 12.39 -10.22
N ALA A 332 4.86 12.93 -10.22
CA ALA A 332 5.77 12.81 -11.36
C ALA A 332 6.34 11.38 -11.50
N LEU A 333 6.69 10.72 -10.40
CA LEU A 333 7.15 9.32 -10.39
C LEU A 333 6.05 8.37 -10.90
N ALA A 334 4.80 8.61 -10.52
CA ALA A 334 3.64 7.85 -10.99
C ALA A 334 3.55 7.82 -12.53
N LEU A 335 3.70 8.98 -13.17
CA LEU A 335 3.53 9.15 -14.62
C LEU A 335 4.69 8.59 -15.46
N ILE A 336 5.80 8.24 -14.82
CA ILE A 336 6.91 7.47 -15.41
C ILE A 336 6.97 6.03 -14.88
N ASN A 337 5.92 5.57 -14.19
CA ASN A 337 5.77 4.20 -13.70
C ASN A 337 6.85 3.78 -12.68
N ILE A 338 7.30 4.70 -11.84
CA ILE A 338 8.18 4.43 -10.71
C ILE A 338 7.38 4.46 -9.42
N ASP A 339 7.52 3.39 -8.66
CA ASP A 339 6.60 3.05 -7.59
C ASP A 339 7.36 2.33 -6.47
N ASP A 340 8.36 3.03 -5.92
CA ASP A 340 9.22 2.53 -4.85
C ASP A 340 8.91 3.31 -3.56
N PRO A 341 8.47 2.64 -2.47
CA PRO A 341 7.99 3.29 -1.24
C PRO A 341 9.03 4.19 -0.57
N ASP A 342 10.29 3.80 -0.65
CA ASP A 342 11.36 4.38 0.17
C ASP A 342 12.10 5.51 -0.56
N VAL A 343 11.35 6.37 -1.26
CA VAL A 343 11.90 7.42 -2.12
C VAL A 343 11.82 8.79 -1.47
N TYR A 344 12.93 9.51 -1.53
CA TYR A 344 13.13 10.84 -0.98
C TYR A 344 13.65 11.77 -2.07
N VAL A 345 13.19 13.03 -2.08
CA VAL A 345 13.87 14.09 -2.80
C VAL A 345 14.89 14.77 -1.89
N ARG A 346 16.16 14.68 -2.27
CA ARG A 346 17.25 15.49 -1.70
C ARG A 346 17.34 16.78 -2.50
N VAL A 347 17.12 17.91 -1.85
CA VAL A 347 17.07 19.21 -2.53
C VAL A 347 17.63 20.32 -1.65
N ALA A 348 18.30 21.30 -2.28
CA ALA A 348 18.74 22.50 -1.58
C ALA A 348 17.62 23.54 -1.56
N LEU A 349 17.34 24.10 -0.38
CA LEU A 349 16.24 25.03 -0.15
C LEU A 349 16.74 26.47 0.00
N THR A 350 15.91 27.41 -0.42
CA THR A 350 16.09 28.85 -0.21
C THR A 350 15.08 29.38 0.82
N PRO A 351 15.42 30.44 1.56
CA PRO A 351 14.50 31.08 2.49
C PRO A 351 13.23 31.57 1.82
N MET A 352 12.13 31.57 2.57
CA MET A 352 10.95 32.32 2.16
C MET A 352 11.28 33.82 2.09
N PRO A 353 10.66 34.58 1.18
CA PRO A 353 10.77 36.03 1.24
C PRO A 353 10.14 36.58 2.52
N LYS A 354 10.75 37.61 3.10
CA LYS A 354 10.19 38.32 4.25
C LYS A 354 8.90 39.03 3.82
N ARG A 355 7.77 38.74 4.47
CA ARG A 355 6.48 39.41 4.22
C ARG A 355 6.64 40.92 4.38
N SER A 356 6.39 41.70 3.33
CA SER A 356 6.30 43.16 3.46
C SER A 356 4.93 43.55 4.04
N GLN A 357 4.90 44.43 5.05
CA GLN A 357 3.66 44.88 5.71
C GLN A 357 2.73 45.72 4.81
N ARG A 358 3.14 46.05 3.57
CA ARG A 358 2.41 46.99 2.68
C ARG A 358 1.69 46.36 1.48
N ALA A 359 1.76 45.04 1.28
CA ALA A 359 1.03 44.40 0.19
C ALA A 359 -0.35 43.92 0.65
N SER A 360 -1.37 44.76 0.45
CA SER A 360 -2.79 44.44 0.64
C SER A 360 -3.37 43.51 -0.45
N GLN A 361 -2.53 42.98 -1.35
CA GLN A 361 -2.85 41.84 -2.20
C GLN A 361 -2.22 40.59 -1.57
N ARG A 362 -3.06 39.66 -1.13
CA ARG A 362 -2.63 38.30 -0.77
C ARG A 362 -1.88 37.71 -1.97
N GLN A 363 -0.55 37.66 -1.92
CA GLN A 363 0.21 36.80 -2.82
C GLN A 363 -0.13 35.36 -2.43
N GLU A 364 -0.86 34.67 -3.29
CA GLU A 364 -1.28 33.29 -3.10
C GLU A 364 -0.05 32.39 -2.92
N ASN A 365 0.02 31.70 -1.77
CA ASN A 365 0.76 30.45 -1.57
C ASN A 365 2.25 30.40 -2.00
N TRP A 366 3.05 31.44 -1.81
CA TRP A 366 4.49 31.36 -2.11
C TRP A 366 5.29 30.75 -0.94
N ARG A 367 5.91 29.59 -1.14
CA ARG A 367 6.44 28.68 -0.08
C ARG A 367 7.97 28.65 0.02
N GLY A 368 8.66 29.61 -0.58
CA GLY A 368 10.11 29.59 -0.78
C GLY A 368 10.50 28.95 -2.12
N GLY A 369 11.78 28.70 -2.32
CA GLY A 369 12.30 28.11 -3.56
C GLY A 369 13.27 26.98 -3.32
N PHE A 370 13.51 26.17 -4.34
CA PHE A 370 14.41 25.04 -4.29
C PHE A 370 15.35 25.02 -5.50
N HIS A 371 16.53 24.45 -5.32
CA HIS A 371 17.55 24.42 -6.35
C HIS A 371 17.23 23.38 -7.43
N ARG A 372 17.48 23.72 -8.70
CA ARG A 372 17.23 22.84 -9.85
C ARG A 372 18.00 21.52 -9.80
N GLY A 373 19.19 21.51 -9.21
CA GLY A 373 20.04 20.32 -9.08
C GLY A 373 19.62 19.38 -7.94
N PHE A 374 18.37 18.94 -7.91
CA PHE A 374 17.86 17.97 -6.93
C PHE A 374 18.33 16.55 -7.24
N GLN A 375 18.18 15.64 -6.27
CA GLN A 375 18.42 14.21 -6.44
C GLN A 375 17.23 13.43 -5.90
N VAL A 376 16.83 12.38 -6.62
CA VAL A 376 15.85 11.41 -6.12
C VAL A 376 16.62 10.21 -5.59
N LEU A 377 16.43 9.90 -4.32
CA LEU A 377 17.15 8.87 -3.60
C LEU A 377 16.18 7.78 -3.15
N ARG A 378 16.63 6.53 -3.22
CA ARG A 378 16.03 5.40 -2.52
C ARG A 378 16.84 5.11 -1.27
N ILE A 379 16.19 5.08 -0.12
CA ILE A 379 16.85 4.93 1.18
C ILE A 379 16.10 3.88 2.01
N ARG A 380 16.74 2.73 2.26
CA ARG A 380 16.19 1.62 3.04
C ARG A 380 17.04 1.36 4.26
N GLU A 381 16.41 0.91 5.35
CA GLU A 381 17.13 0.54 6.56
C GLU A 381 18.11 -0.61 6.27
N GLY A 382 19.37 -0.44 6.66
CA GLY A 382 20.43 -1.45 6.47
C GLY A 382 20.96 -1.59 5.04
N GLU A 383 20.42 -0.87 4.04
CA GLU A 383 20.92 -0.89 2.66
C GLU A 383 21.65 0.41 2.28
N PRO A 384 22.66 0.35 1.39
CA PRO A 384 23.26 1.55 0.83
C PRO A 384 22.23 2.37 0.05
N ALA A 385 22.26 3.69 0.24
CA ALA A 385 21.42 4.61 -0.52
C ALA A 385 21.69 4.49 -2.03
N GLN A 386 20.63 4.64 -2.82
CA GLN A 386 20.70 4.61 -4.27
C GLN A 386 20.08 5.87 -4.86
N LYS A 387 20.53 6.25 -6.04
CA LYS A 387 20.04 7.40 -6.78
C LYS A 387 19.26 6.93 -8.00
N LEU A 388 18.17 7.62 -8.31
CA LEU A 388 17.38 7.39 -9.51
C LEU A 388 18.20 7.73 -10.77
N HIS A 389 18.28 6.78 -11.69
CA HIS A 389 18.90 6.88 -13.00
C HIS A 389 17.85 6.65 -14.08
N LEU A 390 17.64 7.65 -14.94
CA LEU A 390 16.68 7.63 -16.03
C LEU A 390 17.39 7.99 -17.34
N ASP A 391 16.90 7.45 -18.46
CA ASP A 391 17.30 7.92 -19.78
C ASP A 391 16.92 9.40 -19.99
N ASP A 392 17.57 10.07 -20.93
CA ASP A 392 17.43 11.52 -21.13
C ASP A 392 15.98 11.95 -21.41
N GLN A 393 15.23 11.16 -22.19
CA GLN A 393 13.85 11.47 -22.55
C GLN A 393 12.91 11.33 -21.34
N THR A 394 12.99 10.22 -20.62
CA THR A 394 12.19 9.98 -19.41
C THR A 394 12.53 10.98 -18.32
N LYS A 395 13.82 11.31 -18.17
CA LYS A 395 14.30 12.31 -17.22
C LYS A 395 13.75 13.70 -17.52
N GLU A 396 13.78 14.15 -18.77
CA GLU A 396 13.25 15.45 -19.15
C GLU A 396 11.74 15.54 -18.87
N ARG A 397 11.00 14.49 -19.24
CA ARG A 397 9.56 14.40 -19.00
C ARG A 397 9.24 14.44 -17.50
N PHE A 398 9.98 13.66 -16.70
CA PHE A 398 9.88 13.64 -15.23
C PHE A 398 10.16 15.00 -14.60
N GLU A 399 11.30 15.61 -14.94
CA GLU A 399 11.70 16.92 -14.42
C GLU A 399 10.66 17.98 -14.75
N ARG A 400 10.09 17.97 -15.96
CA ARG A 400 9.02 18.90 -16.35
C ARG A 400 7.78 18.76 -15.48
N GLY A 401 7.36 17.53 -15.18
CA GLY A 401 6.24 17.25 -14.28
C GLY A 401 6.52 17.71 -12.85
N PHE A 402 7.68 17.34 -12.30
CA PHE A 402 8.10 17.69 -10.94
C PHE A 402 8.21 19.21 -10.75
N PHE A 403 8.98 19.89 -11.62
CA PHE A 403 9.13 21.35 -11.55
C PHE A 403 7.81 22.07 -11.80
N GLY A 404 7.06 21.65 -12.83
CA GLY A 404 5.82 22.31 -13.20
C GLY A 404 4.76 22.20 -12.11
N TRP A 405 4.58 21.02 -11.50
CA TRP A 405 3.65 20.88 -10.38
C TRP A 405 4.11 21.62 -9.12
N ALA A 406 5.42 21.60 -8.82
CA ALA A 406 5.95 22.40 -7.71
C ALA A 406 5.72 23.92 -7.92
N ILE A 407 5.87 24.41 -9.16
CA ILE A 407 5.57 25.81 -9.52
C ILE A 407 4.07 26.09 -9.36
N HIS A 408 3.21 25.16 -9.79
CA HIS A 408 1.76 25.26 -9.60
C HIS A 408 1.38 25.41 -8.12
N GLU A 409 2.07 24.67 -7.25
CA GLU A 409 1.94 24.74 -5.78
C GLU A 409 2.60 25.97 -5.13
N GLY A 410 3.23 26.83 -5.93
CA GLY A 410 3.80 28.11 -5.49
C GLY A 410 5.26 28.08 -5.05
N HIS A 411 6.04 27.10 -5.51
CA HIS A 411 7.49 27.04 -5.28
C HIS A 411 8.28 27.76 -6.40
N GLU A 412 9.38 28.44 -6.03
CA GLU A 412 10.34 29.00 -7.00
C GLU A 412 11.43 27.97 -7.34
N VAL A 413 11.71 27.76 -8.63
CA VAL A 413 12.87 26.96 -9.07
C VAL A 413 14.09 27.85 -9.23
N VAL A 414 15.12 27.62 -8.43
CA VAL A 414 16.32 28.45 -8.34
C VAL A 414 17.51 27.77 -9.02
N VAL A 415 18.23 28.51 -9.86
CA VAL A 415 19.45 28.03 -10.55
C VAL A 415 20.72 28.41 -9.78
N ASP A 416 20.70 29.53 -9.07
CA ASP A 416 21.87 30.00 -8.32
C ASP A 416 21.96 29.31 -6.95
N ARG A 417 22.96 28.45 -6.78
CA ARG A 417 23.21 27.72 -5.55
C ARG A 417 23.58 28.65 -4.38
N ALA A 418 24.09 29.86 -4.63
CA ALA A 418 24.42 30.82 -3.56
C ALA A 418 23.18 31.34 -2.82
N ARG A 419 21.98 31.21 -3.41
CA ARG A 419 20.71 31.56 -2.75
C ARG A 419 20.23 30.49 -1.77
N THR A 420 20.79 29.28 -1.83
CA THR A 420 20.40 28.16 -0.97
C THR A 420 21.02 28.28 0.42
N ARG A 421 20.33 27.78 1.45
CA ARG A 421 20.75 27.89 2.85
C ARG A 421 20.86 26.55 3.57
N THR A 422 20.14 25.54 3.12
CA THR A 422 20.11 24.22 3.72
C THR A 422 19.76 23.18 2.66
N GLU A 423 20.05 21.91 2.93
CA GLU A 423 19.54 20.79 2.16
C GLU A 423 18.40 20.12 2.94
N ALA A 424 17.44 19.57 2.22
CA ALA A 424 16.35 18.81 2.81
C ALA A 424 16.28 17.43 2.16
N LEU A 425 15.94 16.43 2.97
CA LEU A 425 15.41 15.15 2.55
C LEU A 425 13.91 15.19 2.80
N ILE A 426 13.14 15.16 1.71
CA ILE A 426 11.68 15.22 1.79
C ILE A 426 11.18 13.87 1.28
N PRO A 427 10.48 13.08 2.13
CA PRO A 427 9.89 11.82 1.68
C PRO A 427 8.85 12.09 0.59
N ARG A 428 8.70 11.14 -0.33
CA ARG A 428 7.57 11.14 -1.25
C ARG A 428 6.27 11.15 -0.46
N ASP A 429 5.28 11.90 -0.93
CA ASP A 429 3.95 11.83 -0.33
C ASP A 429 3.24 10.61 -0.89
N LEU A 430 3.07 9.57 -0.04
CA LEU A 430 2.41 8.31 -0.43
C LEU A 430 0.92 8.51 -0.76
N ARG A 431 0.37 9.70 -0.50
CA ARG A 431 -1.01 10.08 -0.79
C ARG A 431 -1.08 10.88 -2.09
N ARG A 432 -1.07 10.20 -3.23
CA ARG A 432 -1.48 10.79 -4.52
C ARG A 432 -2.88 11.39 -4.43
N ALA A 433 -3.01 12.61 -4.90
CA ALA A 433 -4.28 13.17 -5.30
C ALA A 433 -4.53 12.77 -6.76
N SER A 434 -5.27 11.68 -7.00
CA SER A 434 -5.55 11.17 -8.36
C SER A 434 -6.16 12.24 -9.27
N GLN A 435 -6.96 13.14 -8.69
CA GLN A 435 -7.54 14.31 -9.36
C GLN A 435 -6.52 15.27 -9.99
N HIS A 436 -5.26 15.27 -9.52
CA HIS A 436 -4.20 16.15 -10.03
C HIS A 436 -3.38 15.50 -11.15
N LEU A 437 -3.48 14.19 -11.36
CA LEU A 437 -2.65 13.47 -12.33
C LEU A 437 -2.82 13.96 -13.76
N LEU A 438 -4.05 14.22 -14.21
CA LEU A 438 -4.28 14.76 -15.57
C LEU A 438 -3.65 16.14 -15.75
N GLN A 439 -3.62 16.93 -14.68
CA GLN A 439 -3.00 18.26 -14.68
C GLN A 439 -1.47 18.11 -14.80
N VAL A 440 -0.87 17.21 -14.01
CA VAL A 440 0.58 16.93 -14.09
C VAL A 440 0.96 16.30 -15.42
N GLU A 441 0.16 15.39 -15.96
CA GLU A 441 0.38 14.78 -17.27
C GLU A 441 0.35 15.85 -18.37
N ALA A 442 -0.64 16.75 -18.34
CA ALA A 442 -0.69 17.87 -19.26
C ALA A 442 0.57 18.75 -19.17
N ILE A 443 1.05 19.04 -17.95
CA ILE A 443 2.29 19.79 -17.71
C ILE A 443 3.51 19.05 -18.28
N MET A 444 3.61 17.73 -18.05
CA MET A 444 4.68 16.89 -18.63
C MET A 444 4.65 16.91 -20.16
N ASN A 445 3.45 17.07 -20.74
CA ASN A 445 3.24 17.18 -22.18
C ASN A 445 3.30 18.62 -22.72
N GLY A 446 3.64 19.61 -21.87
CA GLY A 446 3.95 20.99 -22.29
C GLY A 446 2.91 22.05 -21.93
N ALA A 447 1.87 21.73 -21.16
CA ALA A 447 0.95 22.72 -20.63
C ALA A 447 1.66 23.69 -19.66
N ASP A 448 1.24 24.96 -19.66
CA ASP A 448 1.77 25.97 -18.75
C ASP A 448 1.30 25.66 -17.31
N PRO A 449 2.23 25.40 -16.35
CA PRO A 449 1.87 25.11 -14.96
C PRO A 449 1.19 26.28 -14.22
N THR A 450 1.31 27.51 -14.76
CA THR A 450 0.71 28.72 -14.16
C THR A 450 -0.70 29.03 -14.67
N ASP A 451 -1.16 28.35 -15.73
CA ASP A 451 -2.52 28.51 -16.25
C ASP A 451 -3.54 27.71 -15.40
N LYS A 452 -3.98 28.35 -14.31
CA LYS A 452 -4.94 27.75 -13.36
C LYS A 452 -6.27 27.38 -14.01
N GLU A 453 -6.71 28.11 -15.04
CA GLU A 453 -8.01 27.87 -15.67
C GLU A 453 -7.95 26.66 -16.62
N LEU A 454 -6.88 26.53 -17.40
CA LEU A 454 -6.62 25.33 -18.20
C LEU A 454 -6.56 24.09 -17.32
N LEU A 455 -5.72 24.13 -16.27
CA LEU A 455 -5.55 23.00 -15.37
C LEU A 455 -6.86 22.67 -14.62
N ARG A 456 -7.67 23.67 -14.25
CA ARG A 456 -9.00 23.45 -13.66
C ARG A 456 -9.94 22.73 -14.62
N ARG A 457 -9.98 23.13 -15.90
CA ARG A 457 -10.82 22.48 -16.93
C ARG A 457 -10.39 21.04 -17.20
N ILE A 458 -9.09 20.79 -17.21
CA ILE A 458 -8.53 19.44 -17.35
C ILE A 458 -9.00 18.56 -16.18
N ARG A 459 -8.88 19.06 -14.94
CA ARG A 459 -9.38 18.36 -13.75
C ARG A 459 -10.89 18.09 -13.81
N GLU A 460 -11.68 19.03 -14.34
CA GLU A 460 -13.13 18.88 -14.51
C GLU A 460 -13.53 18.00 -15.71
N GLY A 461 -12.57 17.46 -16.47
CA GLY A 461 -12.85 16.64 -17.66
C GLY A 461 -13.39 17.42 -18.86
N LYS A 462 -13.29 18.76 -18.84
CA LYS A 462 -13.81 19.66 -19.88
C LYS A 462 -12.74 20.15 -20.87
N GLY A 463 -11.52 19.61 -20.77
CA GLY A 463 -10.32 20.15 -21.41
C GLY A 463 -10.08 19.80 -22.89
N SER A 464 -11.05 19.27 -23.64
CA SER A 464 -10.83 18.89 -25.06
C SER A 464 -11.82 19.44 -26.08
N ASP A 465 -12.65 20.42 -25.70
CA ASP A 465 -13.40 21.23 -26.67
C ASP A 465 -12.80 22.63 -26.75
N GLN A 466 -11.67 22.74 -27.46
CA GLN A 466 -11.21 23.90 -28.24
C GLN A 466 -9.68 23.88 -28.38
N ALA A 467 -9.21 23.21 -29.43
CA ALA A 467 -8.02 23.63 -30.16
C ALA A 467 -8.31 23.32 -31.64
N GLY A 468 -8.61 24.37 -32.40
CA GLY A 468 -8.66 24.34 -33.86
C GLY A 468 -7.28 24.51 -34.46
#